data_AF-A0A4U1F4X6-F1
#
_entry.id   AF-A0A4U1F4X6-F1
#
_cell.length_a   1.000
_cell.length_b   1.000
_cell.length_c   1.000
_cell.angle_alpha   90.00
_cell.angle_beta   90.00
_cell.angle_gamma   90.00
#
_symmetry.space_group_name_H-M   'P 1'
#
loop_
_entity.id
_entity.type
_entity.pdbx_description
1 polymer ?
#
loop_
_entity_poly.entity_id
_entity_poly.type
_entity_poly.pdbx_seq_one_letter_code
_entity_poly.pdbx_strand_id
1 'polypeptide(L)'
;MLPEIAAAVGFLSSLLRTRGCVNEQRLQVFSGALQEALTEHYKHHWFPEKPSKGSGYRCIRINHKMDPIISKVASQIGLSQPQLRQLLPRELTLWVDPYEVSYRIGEDGSICVLYEEAPVATSYGLLTCKNQMMLGRSSPSKNYIMAVSS
;
A
#
# COMPACT_ATOMS: atom_id res chain seq x y z
N MET A 1 -7.75 5.32 6.23
CA MET A 1 -7.98 4.50 5.01
C MET A 1 -7.96 5.34 3.74
N LEU A 2 -8.68 6.47 3.66
CA LEU A 2 -8.73 7.25 2.42
C LEU A 2 -7.35 7.80 1.98
N PRO A 3 -6.53 8.42 2.85
CA PRO A 3 -5.18 8.86 2.45
C PRO A 3 -4.30 7.73 1.93
N GLU A 4 -4.35 6.57 2.59
CA GLU A 4 -3.54 5.40 2.25
C GLU A 4 -3.99 4.78 0.92
N ILE A 5 -5.31 4.63 0.72
CA ILE A 5 -5.86 4.17 -0.56
C ILE A 5 -5.51 5.17 -1.67
N ALA A 6 -5.63 6.49 -1.43
CA ALA A 6 -5.29 7.50 -2.42
C ALA A 6 -3.81 7.45 -2.83
N ALA A 7 -2.90 7.26 -1.87
CA ALA A 7 -1.47 7.08 -2.15
C ALA A 7 -1.21 5.82 -3.00
N ALA A 8 -1.82 4.70 -2.65
CA ALA A 8 -1.70 3.44 -3.39
C ALA A 8 -2.23 3.56 -4.84
N VAL A 9 -3.41 4.16 -5.01
CA VAL A 9 -4.03 4.38 -6.32
C VAL A 9 -3.24 5.38 -7.16
N GLY A 10 -2.73 6.45 -6.54
CA GLY A 10 -1.85 7.43 -7.18
C GLY A 10 -0.59 6.78 -7.74
N PHE A 11 0.06 5.91 -6.96
CA PHE A 11 1.21 5.13 -7.40
C PHE A 11 0.88 4.25 -8.61
N LEU A 12 -0.18 3.44 -8.55
CA LEU A 12 -0.60 2.59 -9.67
C LEU A 12 -0.95 3.41 -10.93
N SER A 13 -1.64 4.54 -10.75
CA SER A 13 -2.00 5.44 -11.85
C SER A 13 -0.76 6.06 -12.49
N SER A 14 0.27 6.41 -11.70
CA SER A 14 1.55 6.91 -12.21
C SER A 14 2.31 5.87 -13.04
N LEU A 15 2.25 4.59 -12.67
CA LEU A 15 2.86 3.49 -13.44
C LEU A 15 2.17 3.35 -14.82
N LEU A 16 0.84 3.39 -14.85
CA LEU A 16 0.06 3.34 -16.09
C LEU A 16 0.30 4.57 -16.97
N ARG A 17 0.40 5.76 -16.38
CA ARG A 17 0.72 7.01 -17.09
C ARG A 17 2.10 6.93 -17.77
N THR A 18 3.12 6.58 -16.98
CA THR A 18 4.52 6.63 -17.41
C THR A 18 4.84 5.58 -18.49
N ARG A 19 4.19 4.42 -18.44
CA ARG A 19 4.52 3.28 -19.33
C ARG A 19 3.54 3.08 -20.49
N GLY A 20 2.31 3.58 -20.39
CA GLY A 20 1.23 3.19 -21.30
C GLY A 20 0.60 4.29 -22.14
N CYS A 21 1.07 5.54 -22.01
CA CYS A 21 0.44 6.70 -22.65
C CYS A 21 -1.08 6.75 -22.41
N VAL A 22 -1.55 6.26 -21.25
CA VAL A 22 -2.96 6.33 -20.88
C VAL A 22 -3.28 7.80 -20.59
N ASN A 23 -4.26 8.34 -21.31
CA ASN A 23 -4.62 9.75 -21.16
C ASN A 23 -5.18 10.07 -19.77
N GLU A 24 -5.09 11.34 -19.38
CA GLU A 24 -5.44 11.77 -18.03
C GLU A 24 -6.92 11.51 -17.70
N GLN A 25 -7.83 11.68 -18.66
CA GLN A 25 -9.25 11.42 -18.46
C GLN A 25 -9.53 9.96 -18.07
N ARG A 26 -8.92 9.00 -18.78
CA ARG A 26 -9.04 7.57 -18.44
C ARG A 26 -8.39 7.25 -17.10
N LEU A 27 -7.25 7.88 -16.79
CA LEU A 27 -6.61 7.71 -15.48
C LEU A 27 -7.48 8.22 -14.34
N GLN A 28 -8.15 9.37 -14.48
CA GLN A 28 -9.08 9.88 -13.47
C GLN A 28 -10.23 8.91 -13.21
N VAL A 29 -10.82 8.35 -14.27
CA VAL A 29 -11.86 7.31 -14.14
C VAL A 29 -11.32 6.07 -13.42
N PHE A 30 -10.14 5.59 -13.81
CA PHE A 30 -9.48 4.47 -13.15
C PHE A 30 -9.20 4.74 -11.67
N SER A 31 -8.66 5.92 -11.34
CA SER A 31 -8.33 6.30 -9.97
C SER A 31 -9.57 6.41 -9.10
N GLY A 32 -10.68 6.97 -9.60
CA GLY A 32 -11.94 7.03 -8.86
C GLY A 32 -12.51 5.64 -8.60
N ALA A 33 -12.67 4.84 -9.65
CA ALA A 33 -13.24 3.50 -9.55
C ALA A 33 -12.38 2.54 -8.69
N LEU A 34 -11.05 2.68 -8.72
CA LEU A 34 -10.17 1.86 -7.88
C LEU A 34 -10.23 2.27 -6.41
N GLN A 35 -10.32 3.57 -6.10
CA GLN A 35 -10.52 4.05 -4.73
C GLN A 35 -11.82 3.49 -4.14
N GLU A 36 -12.92 3.56 -4.88
CA GLU A 36 -14.21 3.00 -4.45
C GLU A 36 -14.13 1.49 -4.21
N ALA A 37 -13.57 0.75 -5.17
CA ALA A 37 -13.46 -0.71 -5.07
C ALA A 37 -12.60 -1.16 -3.89
N LEU A 38 -11.46 -0.50 -3.64
CA LEU A 38 -10.59 -0.80 -2.50
C LEU A 38 -11.23 -0.39 -1.18
N THR A 39 -11.92 0.74 -1.13
CA THR A 39 -12.63 1.20 0.08
C THR A 39 -13.68 0.16 0.51
N GLU A 40 -14.49 -0.32 -0.44
CA GLU A 40 -15.49 -1.36 -0.13
C GLU A 40 -14.82 -2.69 0.25
N HIS A 41 -13.75 -3.09 -0.46
CA HIS A 41 -13.02 -4.32 -0.16
C HIS A 41 -12.41 -4.31 1.26
N TYR A 42 -11.85 -3.18 1.69
CA TYR A 42 -11.15 -3.05 2.97
C TYR A 42 -12.08 -2.75 4.15
N LYS A 43 -13.34 -2.40 3.92
CA LYS A 43 -14.30 -1.90 4.92
C LYS A 43 -14.36 -2.69 6.23
N HIS A 44 -14.32 -4.01 6.16
CA HIS A 44 -14.37 -4.90 7.34
C HIS A 44 -13.00 -5.48 7.75
N HIS A 45 -11.94 -5.04 7.07
CA HIS A 45 -10.58 -5.51 7.24
C HIS A 45 -9.63 -4.35 7.50
N TRP A 46 -10.09 -3.26 8.13
CA TRP A 46 -9.29 -2.09 8.46
C TRP A 46 -9.21 -1.90 9.98
N PHE A 47 -8.02 -2.03 10.57
CA PHE A 47 -7.84 -2.02 12.03
C PHE A 47 -6.72 -1.03 12.42
N PRO A 48 -7.02 0.27 12.60
CA PRO A 48 -6.01 1.28 12.92
C PRO A 48 -5.20 0.98 14.19
N GLU A 49 -5.80 0.36 15.20
CA GLU A 49 -5.12 0.01 16.45
C GLU A 49 -4.15 -1.17 16.29
N LYS A 50 -4.30 -1.94 15.21
CA LYS A 50 -3.43 -3.07 14.85
C LYS A 50 -3.17 -3.06 13.34
N PRO A 51 -2.34 -2.13 12.81
CA PRO A 51 -2.21 -1.89 11.37
C PRO A 51 -1.91 -3.15 10.54
N SER A 52 -1.06 -4.04 11.06
CA SER A 52 -0.69 -5.30 10.40
C SER A 52 -1.83 -6.33 10.32
N LYS A 53 -2.87 -6.22 11.17
CA LYS A 53 -4.03 -7.13 11.12
C LYS A 53 -4.77 -6.92 9.80
N GLY A 54 -4.91 -8.00 9.03
CA GLY A 54 -5.54 -7.94 7.71
C GLY A 54 -4.66 -7.38 6.59
N SER A 55 -3.39 -7.03 6.85
CA SER A 55 -2.47 -6.51 5.81
C SER A 55 -2.36 -7.45 4.61
N GLY A 56 -2.21 -8.76 4.84
CA GLY A 56 -2.20 -9.76 3.76
C GLY A 56 -3.49 -9.84 2.94
N TYR A 57 -4.66 -9.52 3.54
CA TYR A 57 -5.94 -9.45 2.82
C TYR A 57 -6.01 -8.19 1.95
N ARG A 58 -5.53 -7.06 2.48
CA ARG A 58 -5.53 -5.77 1.76
C ARG A 58 -4.45 -5.69 0.68
N CYS A 59 -3.39 -6.49 0.82
CA CYS A 59 -2.24 -6.51 -0.08
C CYS A 59 -2.66 -6.67 -1.54
N ILE A 60 -2.20 -5.74 -2.37
CA ILE A 60 -2.35 -5.79 -3.81
C ILE A 60 -1.12 -6.48 -4.39
N ARG A 61 -1.31 -7.63 -5.03
CA ARG A 61 -0.20 -8.45 -5.55
C ARG A 61 -0.34 -8.71 -7.04
N ILE A 62 0.73 -8.43 -7.76
CA ILE A 62 0.91 -8.76 -9.17
C ILE A 62 2.11 -9.69 -9.27
N ASN A 63 1.92 -10.85 -9.88
CA ASN A 63 2.96 -11.81 -10.22
C ASN A 63 2.56 -12.53 -11.53
N HIS A 64 2.63 -13.86 -11.57
CA HIS A 64 2.01 -14.66 -12.63
C HIS A 64 0.48 -14.42 -12.76
N LYS A 65 -0.18 -13.92 -11.70
CA LYS A 65 -1.58 -13.47 -11.68
C LYS A 65 -1.66 -11.95 -11.52
N MET A 66 -2.62 -11.35 -12.23
CA MET A 66 -2.99 -9.95 -12.04
C MET A 66 -3.96 -9.86 -10.85
N ASP A 67 -3.83 -8.81 -10.04
CA ASP A 67 -4.80 -8.53 -8.98
C ASP A 67 -6.22 -8.41 -9.58
N PRO A 68 -7.22 -9.11 -9.01
CA PRO A 68 -8.57 -9.15 -9.60
C PRO A 68 -9.28 -7.79 -9.54
N ILE A 69 -9.04 -6.97 -8.51
CA ILE A 69 -9.66 -5.64 -8.39
C ILE A 69 -9.05 -4.71 -9.45
N ILE A 70 -7.72 -4.68 -9.57
CA ILE A 70 -7.03 -3.92 -10.62
C ILE A 70 -7.53 -4.37 -11.99
N SER A 71 -7.56 -5.67 -12.28
CA SER A 71 -8.00 -6.19 -13.58
C SER A 71 -9.43 -5.76 -13.89
N LYS A 72 -10.34 -5.85 -12.91
CA LYS A 72 -11.74 -5.47 -13.09
C LYS A 72 -11.87 -3.97 -13.38
N VAL A 73 -11.25 -3.11 -12.57
CA VAL A 73 -11.34 -1.65 -12.73
C VAL A 73 -10.68 -1.18 -14.03
N ALA A 74 -9.49 -1.70 -14.33
CA ALA A 74 -8.78 -1.37 -15.56
C ALA A 74 -9.57 -1.75 -16.83
N SER A 75 -10.33 -2.85 -16.81
CA SER A 75 -11.17 -3.22 -17.95
C SER A 75 -12.26 -2.18 -18.26
N GLN A 76 -12.75 -1.44 -17.26
CA GLN A 76 -13.75 -0.38 -17.45
C GLN A 76 -13.20 0.79 -18.24
N ILE A 77 -11.89 1.05 -18.15
CA ILE A 77 -11.21 2.05 -18.96
C ILE A 77 -10.63 1.46 -20.24
N GLY A 78 -10.96 0.22 -20.61
CA GLY A 78 -10.50 -0.43 -21.85
C GLY A 78 -9.06 -0.95 -21.80
N LEU A 79 -8.50 -1.23 -20.63
CA LEU A 79 -7.22 -1.93 -20.50
C LEU A 79 -7.45 -3.43 -20.26
N SER A 80 -6.93 -4.25 -21.17
CA SER A 80 -6.93 -5.71 -21.04
C SER A 80 -5.85 -6.19 -20.08
N GLN A 81 -5.99 -7.41 -19.54
CA GLN A 81 -4.94 -8.00 -18.68
C GLN A 81 -3.57 -8.11 -19.36
N PRO A 82 -3.44 -8.50 -20.64
CA PRO A 82 -2.14 -8.48 -21.33
C PRO A 82 -1.50 -7.09 -21.36
N GLN A 83 -2.28 -6.04 -21.61
CA GLN A 83 -1.79 -4.65 -21.55
C GLN A 83 -1.33 -4.32 -20.13
N LEU A 84 -2.12 -4.63 -19.10
CA LEU A 84 -1.70 -4.40 -17.70
C LEU A 84 -0.38 -5.09 -17.37
N ARG A 85 -0.14 -6.32 -17.86
CA ARG A 85 1.14 -7.03 -17.65
C ARG A 85 2.33 -6.38 -18.35
N GLN A 86 2.09 -5.66 -19.45
CA GLN A 86 3.14 -4.88 -20.12
C GLN A 86 3.40 -3.55 -19.39
N LEU A 87 2.35 -2.94 -18.84
CA LEU A 87 2.40 -1.62 -18.23
C LEU A 87 2.82 -1.64 -16.76
N LEU A 88 2.46 -2.66 -15.99
CA LEU A 88 2.79 -2.76 -14.57
C LEU A 88 4.06 -3.61 -14.36
N PRO A 89 4.78 -3.45 -13.23
CA PRO A 89 5.86 -4.36 -12.88
C PRO A 89 5.38 -5.82 -12.86
N ARG A 90 6.21 -6.74 -13.39
CA ARG A 90 5.89 -8.17 -13.43
C ARG A 90 5.65 -8.75 -12.03
N GLU A 91 6.39 -8.26 -11.06
CA GLU A 91 6.29 -8.63 -9.66
C GLU A 91 6.17 -7.36 -8.83
N LEU A 92 4.97 -7.13 -8.31
CA LEU A 92 4.65 -6.02 -7.43
C LEU A 92 3.91 -6.57 -6.22
N THR A 93 4.32 -6.16 -5.04
CA THR A 93 3.55 -6.33 -3.81
C THR A 93 3.38 -4.96 -3.19
N LEU A 94 2.14 -4.53 -2.95
CA LEU A 94 1.79 -3.22 -2.42
C LEU A 94 0.90 -3.42 -1.20
N TRP A 95 1.40 -2.99 -0.04
CA TRP A 95 0.70 -3.05 1.23
C TRP A 95 0.02 -1.70 1.48
N VAL A 96 -1.26 -1.75 1.80
CA VAL A 96 -2.09 -0.58 2.09
C VAL A 96 -2.65 -0.77 3.49
N ASP A 97 -1.91 -0.26 4.47
CA ASP A 97 -2.16 -0.48 5.89
C ASP A 97 -2.48 0.85 6.57
N PRO A 98 -3.19 0.85 7.72
CA PRO A 98 -3.38 2.07 8.49
C PRO A 98 -2.05 2.77 8.74
N TYR A 99 -1.98 4.05 8.38
CA TYR A 99 -0.83 4.92 8.56
C TYR A 99 0.40 4.62 7.69
N GLU A 100 0.41 3.57 6.87
CA GLU A 100 1.55 3.24 6.01
C GLU A 100 1.10 2.62 4.67
N VAL A 101 1.68 3.11 3.58
CA VAL A 101 1.64 2.44 2.28
C VAL A 101 3.06 2.16 1.85
N SER A 102 3.37 0.90 1.62
CA SER A 102 4.70 0.47 1.20
C SER A 102 4.61 -0.56 0.08
N TYR A 103 5.66 -0.69 -0.71
CA TYR A 103 5.68 -1.61 -1.84
C TYR A 103 7.04 -2.26 -2.04
N ARG A 104 7.03 -3.36 -2.79
CA ARG A 104 8.21 -4.06 -3.29
C ARG A 104 8.03 -4.39 -4.76
N ILE A 105 9.05 -4.12 -5.57
CA ILE A 105 9.11 -4.55 -6.98
C ILE A 105 10.19 -5.64 -7.10
N GLY A 106 9.81 -6.80 -7.64
CA GLY A 106 10.65 -8.01 -7.66
C GLY A 106 10.57 -8.83 -6.36
N GLU A 107 10.88 -10.12 -6.44
CA GLU A 107 10.98 -11.00 -5.25
C GLU A 107 12.05 -10.51 -4.27
N ASP A 108 13.24 -10.13 -4.78
CA ASP A 108 14.38 -9.63 -3.99
C ASP A 108 14.45 -8.09 -3.90
N GLY A 109 13.35 -7.40 -4.22
CA GLY A 109 13.30 -5.95 -4.18
C GLY A 109 13.40 -5.37 -2.77
N SER A 110 13.91 -4.15 -2.66
CA SER A 110 13.82 -3.38 -1.41
C SER A 110 12.37 -2.94 -1.14
N ILE A 111 12.02 -2.80 0.14
CA ILE A 111 10.75 -2.19 0.55
C ILE A 111 10.90 -0.67 0.48
N CYS A 112 9.98 -0.02 -0.24
CA CYS A 112 9.90 1.42 -0.37
C CYS A 112 8.59 1.92 0.25
N VAL A 113 8.67 2.98 1.05
CA VAL A 113 7.49 3.63 1.64
C VAL A 113 6.99 4.73 0.70
N LEU A 114 5.69 4.69 0.38
CA LEU A 114 4.98 5.69 -0.43
C LEU A 114 4.23 6.71 0.44
N TYR A 115 3.73 6.26 1.59
CA TYR A 115 2.97 7.06 2.54
C TYR A 115 3.30 6.58 3.94
N GLU A 116 3.50 7.52 4.85
CA GLU A 116 3.64 7.26 6.27
C GLU A 116 3.02 8.42 7.04
N GLU A 117 2.27 8.12 8.08
CA GLU A 117 1.70 9.09 9.00
C GLU A 117 1.88 8.61 10.45
N ALA A 118 2.08 9.52 11.39
CA ALA A 118 2.06 9.14 12.80
C ALA A 118 0.63 8.80 13.23
N PRO A 119 0.38 7.70 13.96
CA PRO A 119 -0.92 7.46 14.56
C PRO A 119 -1.30 8.66 15.42
N VAL A 120 -2.49 9.21 15.22
CA VAL A 120 -3.01 10.25 16.11
C VAL A 120 -3.11 9.62 17.50
N ALA A 121 -2.20 9.99 18.41
CA ALA A 121 -2.26 9.53 19.78
C ALA A 121 -3.58 10.01 20.36
N THR A 122 -4.55 9.12 20.45
CA THR A 122 -5.80 9.43 21.11
C THR A 122 -5.49 9.60 22.59
N SER A 123 -5.50 10.84 23.03
CA SER A 123 -5.39 11.24 24.42
C SER A 123 -6.65 10.84 25.19
N TYR A 124 -6.98 9.55 25.23
CA TYR A 124 -7.83 9.02 26.28
C TYR A 124 -6.90 8.84 27.48
N GLY A 125 -7.07 9.68 28.50
CA GLY A 125 -6.19 9.78 29.65
C GLY A 125 -5.82 8.42 30.24
N LEU A 126 -4.61 7.97 29.95
CA LEU A 126 -3.95 6.91 30.69
C LEU A 126 -2.77 7.53 31.42
N LEU A 127 -3.07 8.07 32.60
CA LEU A 127 -2.08 8.31 33.64
C LEU A 127 -1.41 6.98 33.96
N THR A 128 -0.27 6.72 33.33
CA THR A 128 0.67 5.69 33.78
C THR A 128 1.97 6.38 34.18
N CYS A 129 2.50 5.95 35.31
CA CYS A 129 3.65 6.46 36.05
C CYS A 129 5.00 6.31 35.33
N LYS A 130 5.05 6.49 34.00
CA LYS A 130 6.26 6.35 33.18
C LYS A 130 6.85 7.66 32.64
N ASN A 131 6.25 8.81 32.93
CA ASN A 131 6.80 10.13 32.53
C ASN A 131 7.88 10.66 33.50
N GLN A 132 8.72 9.80 34.05
CA GLN A 132 9.83 10.22 34.92
C GLN A 132 11.16 9.55 34.54
N MET A 133 11.45 9.41 33.25
CA MET A 133 12.84 9.29 32.77
C MET A 133 13.01 10.18 31.54
N MET A 134 13.14 11.47 31.84
CA MET A 134 13.62 12.51 30.93
C MET A 134 15.04 12.21 30.45
N LEU A 135 15.31 12.62 29.21
CA LEU A 135 16.62 13.02 28.65
C LEU A 135 17.70 11.93 28.50
N GLY A 136 17.88 11.49 27.25
CA GLY A 136 19.20 11.13 26.72
C GLY A 136 19.32 9.75 26.08
N ARG A 137 19.38 9.71 24.74
CA ARG A 137 20.50 9.16 23.94
C ARG A 137 20.06 8.88 22.50
N SER A 138 20.88 9.35 21.58
CA SER A 138 20.83 9.15 20.14
C SER A 138 21.24 7.73 19.70
N SER A 139 20.47 7.17 18.74
CA SER A 139 20.77 6.07 17.77
C SER A 139 21.04 4.64 18.31
N PRO A 140 20.89 3.54 17.50
CA PRO A 140 20.95 3.46 16.02
C PRO A 140 19.91 2.57 15.30
N SER A 141 20.02 2.55 13.95
CA SER A 141 19.27 1.79 12.95
C SER A 141 19.20 0.27 13.18
N LYS A 142 18.01 -0.31 13.03
CA LYS A 142 17.78 -1.76 13.17
C LYS A 142 18.04 -2.49 11.85
N ASN A 143 19.14 -3.26 11.81
CA ASN A 143 19.36 -4.30 10.82
C ASN A 143 18.66 -5.59 11.29
N TYR A 144 17.76 -6.14 10.47
CA TYR A 144 17.19 -7.47 10.70
C TYR A 144 18.03 -8.51 9.96
N ILE A 145 18.73 -9.38 10.70
CA ILE A 145 19.34 -10.60 10.16
C ILE A 145 18.34 -11.74 10.40
N MET A 146 17.89 -12.39 9.33
CA MET A 146 17.15 -13.65 9.40
C MET A 146 18.14 -14.80 9.19
N ALA A 147 18.30 -15.64 10.22
CA ALA A 147 19.04 -16.89 10.10
C ALA A 147 18.21 -17.92 9.33
N VAL A 148 18.81 -18.56 8.34
CA VAL A 148 18.29 -19.76 7.67
C VAL A 148 19.01 -20.98 8.26
N SER A 149 18.23 -21.90 8.83
CA SER A 149 18.72 -23.23 9.20
C SER A 149 18.72 -24.14 7.98
N SER A 150 19.79 -24.92 7.84
CA SER A 150 20.05 -25.90 6.78
C SER A 150 19.12 -27.11 6.84
#